data_AF-A0AA86MNI7-F1
#
_entry.id   AF-A0AA86MNI7-F1
#
_cell.length_a   1.000
_cell.length_b   1.000
_cell.length_c   1.000
_cell.angle_alpha   90.00
_cell.angle_beta   90.00
_cell.angle_gamma   90.00
#
_symmetry.space_group_name_H-M   'P 1'
#
loop_
_entity.id
_entity.type
_entity.pdbx_description
1 polymer ?
#
loop_
_entity_poly.entity_id
_entity_poly.type
_entity_poly.pdbx_seq_one_letter_code
_entity_poly.pdbx_strand_id
1 'polypeptide(L)'
;MKTWNVVEITANVREGDNIKDFEDLNIQVKSRASGYRSVHYLVEFYPTNEKVIAEIQVRTIFEEGYGEIDHTLRYSNNEIPEILKSNILLFNRIIGSADEMASLINALSKDWNEKEVNYRKIIDEQKQEISRLKQLER
;
A
#
# COMPACT_ATOMS: atom_id res chain seq x y z
N MET A 1 12.75 21.88 12.75
CA MET A 1 14.06 21.62 12.11
C MET A 1 13.88 20.39 11.24
N LYS A 2 14.05 20.48 9.91
CA LYS A 2 14.05 19.28 9.05
C LYS A 2 15.42 18.63 9.18
N THR A 3 15.50 17.52 9.90
CA THR A 3 16.74 16.76 10.12
C THR A 3 17.11 15.88 8.92
N TRP A 4 16.15 15.57 8.04
CA TRP A 4 16.33 14.68 6.90
C TRP A 4 16.01 15.40 5.59
N ASN A 5 16.84 15.19 4.58
CA ASN A 5 16.67 15.69 3.22
C ASN A 5 16.50 14.52 2.25
N VAL A 6 15.41 14.49 1.49
CA VAL A 6 15.19 13.45 0.47
C VAL A 6 16.02 13.80 -0.76
N VAL A 7 16.93 12.92 -1.14
CA VAL A 7 17.84 13.08 -2.27
C VAL A 7 17.23 12.51 -3.55
N GLU A 8 16.66 11.31 -3.45
CA GLU A 8 16.06 10.60 -4.58
C GLU A 8 14.82 9.83 -4.13
N ILE A 9 13.82 9.77 -5.01
CA ILE A 9 12.65 8.91 -4.86
C ILE A 9 12.52 8.07 -6.13
N THR A 10 12.50 6.74 -5.97
CA THR A 10 12.28 5.79 -7.05
C THR A 10 11.10 4.87 -6.71
N ALA A 11 10.10 4.79 -7.57
CA ALA A 11 9.07 3.76 -7.52
C ALA A 11 9.47 2.56 -8.39
N ASN A 12 9.67 1.39 -7.79
CA ASN A 12 9.78 0.14 -8.52
C ASN A 12 8.38 -0.44 -8.68
N VAL A 13 7.99 -0.70 -9.92
CA VAL A 13 6.65 -1.19 -10.27
C VAL A 13 6.76 -2.42 -11.16
N ARG A 14 5.73 -3.27 -11.17
CA ARG A 14 5.63 -4.33 -12.16
C ARG A 14 5.05 -3.76 -13.46
N GLU A 15 5.46 -4.34 -14.58
CA GLU A 15 4.85 -4.05 -15.87
C GLU A 15 3.32 -4.31 -15.84
N GLY A 16 2.55 -3.28 -16.20
CA GLY A 16 1.09 -3.29 -16.19
C GLY A 16 0.44 -2.67 -14.96
N ASP A 17 1.21 -2.36 -13.90
CA ASP A 17 0.70 -1.60 -12.76
C ASP A 17 0.39 -0.15 -13.17
N ASN A 18 -0.55 0.50 -12.47
CA ASN A 18 -0.84 1.92 -12.67
C ASN A 18 0.29 2.80 -12.12
N ILE A 19 0.85 3.67 -12.96
CA ILE A 19 1.98 4.53 -12.62
C ILE A 19 1.62 6.01 -12.48
N LYS A 20 0.37 6.40 -12.79
CA LYS A 20 -0.05 7.81 -12.85
C LYS A 20 0.22 8.56 -11.56
N ASP A 21 -0.09 7.95 -10.42
CA ASP A 21 0.11 8.59 -9.11
C ASP A 21 1.58 8.92 -8.86
N PHE A 22 2.52 8.11 -9.38
CA PHE A 22 3.96 8.38 -9.30
C PHE A 22 4.39 9.46 -10.29
N GLU A 23 3.85 9.44 -11.51
CA GLU A 23 4.14 10.45 -12.54
C GLU A 23 3.64 11.83 -12.12
N ASP A 24 2.43 11.93 -11.56
CA ASP A 24 1.84 13.18 -11.05
C ASP A 24 2.66 13.77 -9.90
N LEU A 25 3.33 12.92 -9.12
CA LEU A 25 4.26 13.30 -8.06
C LEU A 25 5.70 13.51 -8.55
N ASN A 26 5.94 13.38 -9.86
CA ASN A 26 7.25 13.47 -10.49
C ASN A 26 8.30 12.50 -9.87
N ILE A 27 7.84 11.32 -9.48
CA ILE A 27 8.67 10.23 -8.94
C ILE A 27 9.19 9.37 -10.09
N GLN A 28 10.47 9.02 -10.06
CA GLN A 28 11.05 8.16 -11.09
C GLN A 28 10.48 6.74 -11.00
N VAL A 29 9.91 6.24 -12.09
CA VAL A 29 9.36 4.88 -12.15
C VAL A 29 10.34 3.93 -12.83
N LYS A 30 10.63 2.79 -12.20
CA LYS A 30 11.47 1.70 -12.73
C LYS A 30 10.63 0.43 -12.85
N SER A 31 10.36 0.00 -14.07
CA SER A 31 9.68 -1.29 -14.31
C SER A 31 10.61 -2.45 -13.99
N ARG A 32 10.12 -3.43 -13.24
CA ARG A 32 10.86 -4.64 -12.84
C ARG A 32 10.18 -5.88 -13.40
N ALA A 33 10.87 -6.57 -14.30
CA ALA A 33 10.40 -7.82 -14.89
C ALA A 33 10.22 -8.96 -13.85
N SER A 34 10.92 -8.88 -12.71
CA SER A 34 10.70 -9.80 -11.59
C SER A 34 9.33 -9.62 -10.92
N GLY A 35 8.64 -8.50 -11.16
CA GLY A 35 7.43 -8.13 -10.44
C GLY A 35 7.68 -7.51 -9.07
N TYR A 36 8.93 -7.25 -8.72
CA TYR A 36 9.30 -6.56 -7.49
C TYR A 36 8.71 -5.14 -7.44
N ARG A 37 8.02 -4.84 -6.34
CA ARG A 37 7.36 -3.55 -6.07
C ARG A 37 7.87 -2.95 -4.78
N SER A 38 8.20 -1.65 -4.80
CA SER A 38 8.58 -0.87 -3.63
C SER A 38 8.84 0.58 -4.01
N VAL A 39 8.56 1.52 -3.11
CA VAL A 39 9.03 2.91 -3.23
C VAL A 39 10.29 3.08 -2.39
N HIS A 40 11.36 3.54 -3.01
CA HIS A 40 12.67 3.75 -2.42
C HIS A 40 12.92 5.25 -2.23
N TYR A 41 13.27 5.64 -1.01
CA TYR A 41 13.71 7.00 -0.67
C TYR A 41 15.18 6.95 -0.26
N LEU A 42 16.04 7.70 -0.95
CA LEU A 42 17.37 7.99 -0.45
C LEU A 42 17.29 9.27 0.38
N VAL A 43 17.57 9.16 1.67
CA VAL A 43 17.53 10.27 2.60
C VAL A 43 18.94 10.59 3.09
N GLU A 44 19.32 11.85 2.94
CA GLU A 44 20.53 12.42 3.51
C GLU A 44 20.21 13.00 4.88
N PHE A 45 21.02 12.67 5.87
CA PHE A 45 20.92 13.23 7.21
C PHE A 45 22.29 13.25 7.92
N TYR A 46 22.36 14.03 9.00
CA TYR A 46 23.57 14.27 9.78
C TYR A 46 23.33 13.80 11.22
N PRO A 47 23.45 12.49 11.50
CA PRO A 47 23.30 11.98 12.87
C PRO A 47 24.44 12.44 13.79
N THR A 48 25.59 12.77 13.20
CA THR A 48 26.75 13.42 13.83
C THR A 48 27.20 14.57 12.93
N ASN A 49 28.48 14.95 12.96
CA ASN A 49 29.05 15.91 12.00
C ASN A 49 29.31 15.29 10.61
N GLU A 50 29.08 13.99 10.45
CA GLU A 50 29.27 13.29 9.18
C GLU A 50 27.95 13.16 8.42
N LYS A 51 28.03 13.33 7.09
CA LYS A 51 26.91 13.11 6.17
C LYS A 51 26.68 11.63 5.97
N VAL A 52 25.45 11.17 6.20
CA VAL A 52 25.03 9.78 5.97
C VAL A 52 23.86 9.75 4.97
N ILE A 53 23.85 8.75 4.09
CA ILE A 53 22.72 8.42 3.23
C ILE A 53 22.11 7.12 3.74
N ALA A 54 20.81 7.14 4.03
CA ALA A 54 20.04 5.92 4.29
C ALA A 54 19.03 5.69 3.17
N GLU A 55 18.76 4.42 2.87
CA GLU A 55 17.66 4.03 2.02
C GLU A 55 16.46 3.60 2.87
N ILE A 56 15.30 4.18 2.59
CA ILE A 56 14.03 3.79 3.20
C ILE A 56 13.18 3.16 2.11
N GLN A 57 12.81 1.89 2.31
CA GLN A 57 11.95 1.16 1.38
C GLN A 57 10.54 1.05 1.96
N VAL A 58 9.56 1.51 1.21
CA VAL A 58 8.14 1.39 1.56
C VAL A 58 7.56 0.26 0.72
N ARG A 59 6.89 -0.67 1.40
CA ARG A 59 6.26 -1.86 0.84
C ARG A 59 5.01 -2.21 1.64
N THR A 60 4.05 -2.88 1.00
CA THR A 60 2.99 -3.61 1.72
C THR A 60 3.58 -4.84 2.42
N ILE A 61 2.82 -5.44 3.35
CA ILE A 61 3.24 -6.70 4.00
C ILE A 61 3.37 -7.84 2.98
N PHE A 62 2.51 -7.87 1.96
CA PHE A 62 2.57 -8.90 0.92
C PHE A 62 3.77 -8.68 -0.02
N GLU A 63 4.06 -7.43 -0.39
CA GLU A 63 5.27 -7.06 -1.14
C GLU A 63 6.55 -7.41 -0.39
N GLU A 64 6.61 -7.14 0.92
CA GLU A 64 7.75 -7.51 1.76
C GLU A 64 7.94 -9.02 1.83
N GLY A 65 6.86 -9.77 2.08
CA GLY A 65 6.90 -11.23 2.09
C GLY A 65 7.36 -11.82 0.75
N TYR A 66 6.89 -11.25 -0.36
CA TYR A 66 7.38 -11.61 -1.70
C TYR A 66 8.87 -11.29 -1.88
N GLY A 67 9.28 -10.08 -1.49
CA GLY A 67 10.65 -9.59 -1.62
C GLY A 67 11.65 -10.48 -0.88
N GLU A 68 11.33 -10.91 0.34
CA GLU A 68 12.19 -11.79 1.14
C GLU A 68 12.31 -13.20 0.52
N ILE A 69 11.22 -13.74 -0.03
CA ILE A 69 11.22 -15.05 -0.71
C ILE A 69 12.07 -14.98 -1.99
N ASP A 70 11.85 -13.97 -2.84
CA ASP A 70 12.61 -13.79 -4.08
C ASP A 70 14.10 -13.53 -3.79
N HIS A 71 14.40 -12.73 -2.76
CA HIS A 71 15.77 -12.46 -2.31
C HIS A 71 16.45 -13.74 -1.82
N THR A 72 15.81 -14.52 -0.95
CA THR A 72 16.35 -15.79 -0.43
C THR A 72 16.65 -16.78 -1.56
N LEU A 73 15.75 -16.89 -2.56
CA LEU A 73 15.96 -17.77 -3.69
C LEU A 73 17.15 -17.34 -4.55
N ARG A 74 17.28 -16.03 -4.83
CA ARG A 74 18.37 -15.48 -5.66
C ARG A 74 19.71 -15.49 -4.96
N TYR A 75 19.73 -15.23 -3.65
CA TYR A 75 20.97 -15.23 -2.87
C TYR A 75 21.59 -16.63 -2.79
N SER A 76 20.75 -17.66 -2.71
CA SER A 76 21.20 -19.06 -2.55
C SER A 76 21.62 -19.73 -3.86
N ASN A 77 21.34 -19.13 -5.03
CA ASN A 77 21.52 -19.79 -6.32
C ASN A 77 22.16 -18.82 -7.33
N ASN A 78 23.31 -19.22 -7.92
CA ASN A 78 23.92 -18.46 -9.02
C ASN A 78 23.01 -18.39 -10.25
N GLU A 79 22.18 -19.42 -10.47
CA GLU A 79 21.20 -19.47 -11.53
C GLU A 79 19.92 -20.15 -11.03
N ILE A 80 18.77 -19.51 -11.24
CA ILE A 80 17.47 -20.05 -10.84
C ILE A 80 16.88 -20.83 -12.02
N PRO A 81 16.51 -22.12 -11.84
CA PRO A 81 15.77 -22.89 -12.83
C PRO A 81 14.52 -22.16 -13.35
N GLU A 82 14.25 -22.28 -14.65
CA GLU A 82 13.15 -21.55 -15.31
C GLU A 82 11.78 -21.88 -14.70
N ILE A 83 11.58 -23.12 -14.25
CA ILE A 83 10.37 -23.55 -13.54
C ILE A 83 10.16 -22.77 -12.25
N LEU A 84 11.23 -22.48 -11.49
CA LEU A 84 11.14 -21.71 -10.25
C LEU A 84 10.92 -20.22 -10.53
N LYS A 85 11.58 -19.66 -11.55
CA LYS A 85 11.32 -18.28 -12.00
C LYS A 85 9.84 -18.09 -12.37
N SER A 86 9.30 -19.02 -13.17
CA SER A 86 7.89 -19.00 -13.57
C SER A 86 6.95 -19.08 -12.37
N ASN A 87 7.23 -19.96 -11.40
CA ASN A 87 6.42 -20.07 -10.19
C ASN A 87 6.49 -18.82 -9.30
N ILE A 88 7.67 -18.22 -9.13
CA ILE A 88 7.82 -16.95 -8.40
C ILE A 88 7.06 -15.82 -9.10
N LEU A 89 7.09 -15.76 -10.43
CA LEU A 89 6.31 -14.76 -11.17
C LEU A 89 4.81 -14.97 -10.97
N LEU A 90 4.32 -16.21 -10.98
CA LEU A 90 2.91 -16.52 -10.65
C LEU A 90 2.56 -16.09 -9.22
N PHE A 91 3.42 -16.41 -8.26
CA PHE A 91 3.25 -15.99 -6.87
C PHE A 91 3.19 -14.46 -6.74
N ASN A 92 4.05 -13.73 -7.45
CA ASN A 92 3.99 -12.27 -7.51
C ASN A 92 2.63 -11.73 -7.99
N ARG A 93 1.99 -12.41 -8.95
CA ARG A 93 0.65 -12.02 -9.42
C ARG A 93 -0.39 -12.17 -8.32
N ILE A 94 -0.35 -13.30 -7.60
CA ILE A 94 -1.26 -13.58 -6.48
C ILE A 94 -1.08 -12.54 -5.38
N ILE A 95 0.17 -12.20 -5.06
CA ILE A 95 0.51 -11.16 -4.08
C ILE A 95 -0.08 -9.80 -4.48
N GLY A 96 0.09 -9.37 -5.74
CA GLY A 96 -0.51 -8.13 -6.22
C GLY A 96 -2.05 -8.13 -6.10
N SER A 97 -2.70 -9.24 -6.46
CA SER A 97 -4.15 -9.38 -6.28
C SER A 97 -4.57 -9.37 -4.80
N ALA A 98 -3.73 -9.91 -3.90
CA ALA A 98 -3.99 -9.88 -2.46
C ALA A 98 -3.95 -8.44 -1.92
N ASP A 99 -2.99 -7.62 -2.36
CA ASP A 99 -2.92 -6.19 -2.02
C ASP A 99 -4.15 -5.40 -2.52
N GLU A 100 -4.58 -5.67 -3.76
CA GLU A 100 -5.78 -5.06 -4.33
C GLU A 100 -7.04 -5.45 -3.54
N MET A 101 -7.19 -6.73 -3.20
CA MET A 101 -8.30 -7.22 -2.39
C MET A 101 -8.30 -6.61 -0.99
N ALA A 102 -7.14 -6.53 -0.34
CA ALA A 102 -7.02 -5.90 0.98
C ALA A 102 -7.43 -4.41 0.92
N SER A 103 -7.00 -3.70 -0.12
CA SER A 103 -7.38 -2.31 -0.36
C SER A 103 -8.89 -2.15 -0.54
N LEU A 104 -9.52 -3.03 -1.33
CA LEU A 104 -10.96 -3.05 -1.54
C LEU A 104 -11.73 -3.34 -0.24
N ILE A 105 -11.29 -4.34 0.54
CA ILE A 105 -11.91 -4.67 1.83
C ILE A 105 -11.88 -3.47 2.78
N ASN A 106 -10.74 -2.77 2.86
CA ASN A 106 -10.60 -1.58 3.67
C ASN A 106 -11.53 -0.45 3.22
N ALA A 107 -11.63 -0.22 1.90
CA ALA A 107 -12.53 0.79 1.35
C ALA A 107 -14.01 0.47 1.67
N LEU A 108 -14.42 -0.79 1.49
CA LEU A 108 -15.78 -1.25 1.79
C LEU A 108 -16.09 -1.17 3.29
N SER A 109 -15.14 -1.55 4.15
CA SER A 109 -15.32 -1.44 5.60
C SER A 109 -15.53 0.00 6.04
N LYS A 110 -14.78 0.94 5.45
CA LYS A 110 -14.94 2.38 5.72
C LYS A 110 -16.31 2.89 5.28
N ASP A 111 -16.73 2.62 4.04
CA ASP A 111 -18.04 3.02 3.52
C ASP A 111 -19.19 2.41 4.34
N TRP A 112 -19.06 1.13 4.75
CA TRP A 112 -20.03 0.48 5.60
C TRP A 112 -20.19 1.18 6.95
N ASN A 113 -19.07 1.51 7.62
CA ASN A 113 -19.10 2.19 8.91
C ASN A 113 -19.73 3.58 8.81
N GLU A 114 -19.41 4.33 7.75
CA GLU A 114 -20.01 5.66 7.50
C GLU A 114 -21.53 5.55 7.30
N LYS A 115 -21.99 4.57 6.51
CA LYS A 115 -23.41 4.29 6.31
C LYS A 115 -24.10 3.86 7.61
N GLU A 116 -23.47 3.00 8.40
CA GLU A 116 -24.02 2.56 9.68
C GLU A 116 -24.24 3.74 10.64
N VAL A 117 -23.25 4.63 10.75
CA VAL A 117 -23.38 5.86 11.57
C VAL A 117 -24.53 6.73 11.06
N ASN A 118 -24.64 6.93 9.75
CA ASN A 118 -25.70 7.72 9.16
C ASN A 118 -27.10 7.11 9.40
N TYR A 119 -27.25 5.80 9.18
CA TYR A 119 -28.52 5.11 9.42
C TYR A 119 -28.93 5.13 10.90
N ARG A 120 -27.98 4.97 11.82
CA ARG A 120 -28.25 5.12 13.26
C ARG A 120 -28.78 6.50 13.60
N LYS A 121 -28.18 7.56 13.03
CA LYS A 121 -28.64 8.94 13.21
C LYS A 121 -30.08 9.13 12.70
N ILE A 122 -30.38 8.65 11.49
CA ILE A 122 -31.72 8.74 10.90
C ILE A 122 -32.75 8.00 11.77
N ILE A 123 -32.41 6.80 12.26
CA ILE A 123 -33.29 6.02 13.13
C ILE A 123 -33.58 6.77 14.44
N ASP A 124 -32.57 7.40 15.03
CA ASP A 124 -32.74 8.15 16.28
C ASP A 124 -33.58 9.42 16.09
N GLU A 125 -33.38 10.15 14.99
CA GLU A 125 -34.23 11.29 14.60
C GLU A 125 -35.70 10.87 14.42
N GLN A 126 -35.94 9.75 13.72
CA GLN A 126 -37.29 9.20 13.53
C GLN A 126 -37.94 8.79 14.86
N LYS A 127 -37.19 8.18 15.78
CA LYS A 127 -37.69 7.80 17.12
C LYS A 127 -38.08 9.02 17.94
N GLN A 128 -37.30 10.11 17.87
CA GLN A 128 -37.62 11.37 18.54
C GLN A 128 -38.90 11.97 17.98
N GLU A 129 -39.06 12.00 16.65
CA GLU A 129 -40.28 12.54 16.04
C GLU A 129 -41.53 11.69 16.37
N ILE A 130 -41.43 10.36 16.32
CA ILE A 130 -42.52 9.47 16.74
C ILE A 130 -42.92 9.73 18.19
N SER A 131 -41.94 9.95 19.07
CA SER A 131 -42.20 10.26 20.48
C SER A 131 -42.91 11.62 20.64
N ARG A 132 -42.52 12.62 19.85
CA ARG A 132 -43.15 13.95 19.81
C ARG A 132 -44.61 13.87 19.36
N LEU A 133 -44.88 13.17 18.26
CA LEU A 133 -46.23 13.01 17.72
C LEU A 133 -47.16 12.29 18.70
N LYS A 134 -46.68 11.23 19.36
CA LYS A 134 -47.45 10.51 20.40
C LYS A 134 -47.80 11.37 21.61
N GLN A 135 -47.02 12.41 21.91
CA GLN A 135 -47.32 13.35 22.99
C GLN A 135 -48.38 14.38 22.59
N LEU A 136 -48.48 14.72 21.30
CA LEU A 136 -49.46 15.65 20.76
C LEU A 136 -50.87 15.03 20.61
N GLU A 137 -50.95 13.70 20.50
CA GLU A 137 -52.22 12.96 20.44
C GLU A 137 -52.83 12.65 21.82
N ARG A 138 -52.19 13.08 22.92
CA ARG A 138 -52.73 12.99 24.30
C ARG A 138 -53.28 14.34 24.76
#